data_AF-A0A5J6V6H6-F1
#
_entry.id   AF-A0A5J6V6H6-F1
#
_cell.length_a   1.000
_cell.length_b   1.000
_cell.length_c   1.000
_cell.angle_alpha   90.00
_cell.angle_beta   90.00
_cell.angle_gamma   90.00
#
_symmetry.space_group_name_H-M   'P 1'
#
loop_
_entity.id
_entity.type
_entity.pdbx_description
1 polymer ?
#
loop_
_entity_poly.entity_id
_entity_poly.type
_entity_poly.pdbx_seq_one_letter_code
_entity_poly.pdbx_strand_id
1 'polypeptide(L)'
;MMGDRAYRIYLGVLLTGVVLGPAVWTALVALDTPGVLALLGAPAARTLALVSVPVAALAALLIGRTRGPVVLSPFRTHLVAHGPCPRRRSLRRTFWAAAALPVGAFSLLAILPVAALARTGEMAGWAVLGVPVLGALAGVLVAVCWLAGQVLAGSGWPARVTVPSVPRLLDALSGPELLEQARRWQAATMALGAGEASAAVATYRPVPPRPRPGQALRARSASMPILFLTRDLIAALRMPGRLLTGTVAIVLGVVVAGTTTLLPGGLWWLAIALGSGLGYLGLGVLTDGIRHAVEAGAAPVLYGVGDLQLVGLHALLPLAAACVLGAVGLLLSTLLGGAAWSSGLGLGALVLAVAVRIYDAAKPPMPVIVHTPVPTAAGDASGLVVALWQVDALLIATLIPVLVGGLVIAHGAGSAGLLLVATALVLAAARRRLAAA
;
A
#
# COMPACT_ATOMS: atom_id res chain seq x y z
N MET A 1 18.42 -30.42 8.99
CA MET A 1 17.23 -29.92 8.24
C MET A 1 15.91 -29.98 9.00
N MET A 2 15.64 -30.97 9.88
CA MET A 2 14.42 -30.97 10.70
C MET A 2 14.35 -29.84 11.73
N GLY A 3 15.48 -29.50 12.38
CA GLY A 3 15.55 -28.40 13.35
C GLY A 3 15.15 -27.04 12.78
N ASP A 4 15.51 -26.74 11.53
CA ASP A 4 15.16 -25.48 10.87
C ASP A 4 13.65 -25.37 10.52
N ARG A 5 12.96 -26.49 10.25
CA ARG A 5 11.50 -26.47 10.08
C ARG A 5 10.77 -26.33 11.41
N ALA A 6 11.20 -27.08 12.42
CA ALA A 6 10.62 -27.00 13.76
C ALA A 6 10.80 -25.60 14.35
N TYR A 7 11.98 -25.01 14.20
CA TYR A 7 12.28 -23.64 14.62
C TYR A 7 11.40 -22.61 13.89
N ARG A 8 11.22 -22.74 12.57
CA ARG A 8 10.30 -21.85 11.82
C ARG A 8 8.85 -21.97 12.24
N ILE A 9 8.38 -23.19 12.55
CA ILE A 9 7.03 -23.41 13.06
C ILE A 9 6.89 -22.78 14.44
N TYR A 10 7.84 -23.05 15.34
CA TYR A 10 7.88 -22.46 16.68
C TYR A 10 7.87 -20.92 16.62
N LEU A 11 8.77 -20.34 15.83
CA LEU A 11 8.86 -18.88 15.67
C LEU A 11 7.58 -18.31 15.06
N GLY A 12 6.98 -19.00 14.09
CA GLY A 12 5.71 -18.61 13.48
C GLY A 12 4.56 -18.61 14.49
N VAL A 13 4.45 -19.65 15.32
CA VAL A 13 3.44 -19.74 16.39
C VAL A 13 3.68 -18.67 17.44
N LEU A 14 4.92 -18.48 17.88
CA LEU A 14 5.29 -17.49 18.88
C LEU A 14 5.01 -16.06 18.39
N LEU A 15 5.44 -15.70 17.17
CA LEU A 15 5.17 -14.38 16.58
C LEU A 15 3.68 -14.15 16.37
N THR A 16 2.95 -15.16 15.90
CA THR A 16 1.49 -15.07 15.73
C THR A 16 0.82 -14.85 17.08
N GLY A 17 1.15 -15.65 18.10
CA GLY A 17 0.54 -15.52 19.42
C GLY A 17 0.88 -14.21 20.11
N VAL A 18 2.15 -13.81 20.14
CA VAL A 18 2.64 -12.65 20.88
C VAL A 18 2.30 -11.33 20.18
N VAL A 19 2.36 -11.28 18.84
CA VAL A 19 2.08 -10.04 18.09
C VAL A 19 0.62 -9.96 17.69
N LEU A 20 0.06 -11.02 17.11
CA LEU A 20 -1.33 -10.99 16.62
C LEU A 20 -2.34 -11.22 17.75
N GLY A 21 -1.99 -11.97 18.81
CA GLY A 21 -2.89 -12.20 19.96
C GLY A 21 -3.41 -10.91 20.59
N PRO A 22 -2.53 -9.99 21.06
CA PRO A 22 -2.94 -8.71 21.61
C PRO A 22 -3.69 -7.83 20.60
N ALA A 23 -3.28 -7.84 19.32
CA ALA A 23 -3.95 -7.09 18.26
C ALA A 23 -5.38 -7.60 18.00
N VAL A 24 -5.56 -8.93 17.96
CA VAL A 24 -6.87 -9.56 17.81
C VAL A 24 -7.73 -9.30 19.05
N TRP A 25 -7.14 -9.41 20.25
CA TRP A 25 -7.85 -9.12 21.49
C TRP A 25 -8.32 -7.67 21.55
N THR A 26 -7.45 -6.71 21.26
CA THR A 26 -7.79 -5.28 21.22
C THR A 26 -8.85 -5.00 20.16
N ALA A 27 -8.78 -5.65 18.99
CA ALA A 27 -9.84 -5.57 17.99
C ALA A 27 -11.18 -6.12 18.51
N LEU A 28 -11.19 -7.28 19.16
CA LEU A 28 -12.40 -7.89 19.73
C LEU A 28 -13.02 -7.02 20.84
N VAL A 29 -12.19 -6.45 21.72
CA VAL A 29 -12.63 -5.52 22.77
C VAL A 29 -13.21 -4.25 22.14
N ALA A 30 -12.59 -3.72 21.08
CA ALA A 30 -13.13 -2.56 20.38
C ALA A 30 -14.47 -2.87 19.71
N LEU A 31 -14.62 -4.07 19.13
CA LEU A 31 -15.86 -4.53 18.52
C LEU A 31 -17.03 -4.66 19.51
N ASP A 32 -16.75 -4.88 20.80
CA ASP A 32 -17.79 -4.97 21.84
C ASP A 32 -18.35 -3.60 22.26
N THR A 33 -17.83 -2.51 21.71
CA THR A 33 -18.40 -1.18 21.95
C THR A 33 -19.83 -1.13 21.36
N PRO A 34 -20.86 -0.69 22.10
CA PRO A 34 -22.25 -0.71 21.63
C PRO A 34 -22.47 -0.02 20.28
N GLY A 35 -21.77 1.09 20.02
CA GLY A 35 -21.84 1.76 18.73
C GLY A 35 -21.24 0.95 17.58
N VAL A 36 -20.20 0.15 17.82
CA VAL A 36 -19.57 -0.68 16.78
C VAL A 36 -20.48 -1.84 16.42
N LEU A 37 -21.10 -2.48 17.41
CA LEU A 37 -22.11 -3.51 17.20
C LEU A 37 -23.30 -2.98 16.39
N ALA A 38 -23.82 -1.80 16.75
CA ALA A 38 -24.90 -1.16 15.99
C ALA A 38 -24.51 -0.88 14.52
N LEU A 39 -23.27 -0.45 14.29
CA LEU A 39 -22.74 -0.24 12.94
C LEU A 39 -22.63 -1.56 12.17
N LEU A 40 -22.16 -2.63 12.81
CA LEU A 40 -22.06 -3.96 12.20
C LEU A 40 -23.43 -4.54 11.81
N GLY A 41 -24.46 -4.29 12.61
CA GLY A 41 -25.84 -4.68 12.31
C GLY A 41 -26.49 -3.85 11.19
N ALA A 42 -25.96 -2.65 10.90
CA ALA A 42 -26.53 -1.75 9.91
C ALA A 42 -26.47 -2.32 8.47
N PRO A 43 -27.46 -2.02 7.60
CA PRO A 43 -27.41 -2.40 6.18
C PRO A 43 -26.14 -1.92 5.47
N ALA A 44 -25.62 -0.75 5.85
CA ALA A 44 -24.40 -0.17 5.28
C ALA A 44 -23.17 -1.07 5.47
N ALA A 45 -23.00 -1.73 6.62
CA ALA A 45 -21.89 -2.64 6.86
C ALA A 45 -21.92 -3.86 5.92
N ARG A 46 -23.13 -4.39 5.65
CA ARG A 46 -23.32 -5.46 4.65
C ARG A 46 -22.96 -5.00 3.25
N THR A 47 -23.39 -3.80 2.85
CA THR A 47 -23.03 -3.23 1.54
C THR A 47 -21.52 -3.01 1.41
N LEU A 48 -20.86 -2.49 2.45
CA LEU A 48 -19.41 -2.30 2.44
C LEU A 48 -18.67 -3.63 2.34
N ALA A 49 -19.09 -4.66 3.09
CA ALA A 49 -18.53 -6.00 2.98
C ALA A 49 -18.68 -6.57 1.57
N LEU A 50 -19.87 -6.44 0.95
CA LEU A 50 -20.12 -6.91 -0.41
C LEU A 50 -19.30 -6.17 -1.47
N VAL A 51 -19.11 -4.85 -1.33
CA VAL A 51 -18.31 -4.03 -2.26
C VAL A 51 -16.80 -4.27 -2.06
N SER A 52 -16.36 -4.61 -0.85
CA SER A 52 -14.93 -4.87 -0.58
C SER A 52 -14.38 -6.05 -1.39
N VAL A 53 -15.20 -7.06 -1.66
CA VAL A 53 -14.80 -8.28 -2.39
C VAL A 53 -14.41 -8.00 -3.84
N PRO A 54 -15.25 -7.38 -4.71
CA PRO A 54 -14.86 -7.05 -6.07
C PRO A 54 -13.70 -6.05 -6.13
N VAL A 55 -13.62 -5.11 -5.17
CA VAL A 55 -12.48 -4.17 -5.08
C VAL A 55 -11.18 -4.95 -4.81
N ALA A 56 -11.18 -5.86 -3.84
CA ALA A 56 -10.03 -6.70 -3.54
C ALA A 56 -9.68 -7.66 -4.68
N ALA A 57 -10.68 -8.22 -5.37
CA ALA A 57 -10.49 -9.07 -6.53
C ALA A 57 -9.85 -8.30 -7.70
N LEU A 58 -10.30 -7.08 -7.97
CA LEU A 58 -9.69 -6.19 -8.96
C LEU A 58 -8.26 -5.80 -8.57
N ALA A 59 -8.03 -5.45 -7.31
CA ALA A 59 -6.68 -5.16 -6.81
C ALA A 59 -5.76 -6.38 -6.97
N ALA A 60 -6.22 -7.58 -6.62
CA ALA A 60 -5.48 -8.82 -6.79
C ALA A 60 -5.18 -9.13 -8.26
N LEU A 61 -6.14 -8.89 -9.16
CA LEU A 61 -5.95 -8.98 -10.61
C LEU A 61 -4.81 -8.05 -11.08
N LEU A 62 -4.79 -6.81 -10.62
CA LEU A 62 -3.75 -5.84 -10.97
C LEU A 62 -2.38 -6.21 -10.38
N ILE A 63 -2.35 -6.62 -9.10
CA ILE A 63 -1.13 -7.09 -8.42
C ILE A 63 -0.57 -8.31 -9.15
N GLY A 64 -1.41 -9.25 -9.56
CA GLY A 64 -1.04 -10.46 -10.28
C GLY A 64 -0.20 -10.20 -11.52
N ARG A 65 -0.45 -9.08 -12.23
CA ARG A 65 0.32 -8.67 -13.41
C ARG A 65 1.79 -8.41 -13.09
N THR A 66 2.06 -7.90 -11.89
CA THR A 66 3.43 -7.60 -11.43
C THR A 66 4.05 -8.81 -10.73
N ARG A 67 3.28 -9.45 -9.86
CA ARG A 67 3.66 -10.60 -9.07
C ARG A 67 2.42 -11.47 -8.87
N GLY A 68 2.39 -12.63 -9.52
CA GLY A 68 1.32 -13.59 -9.29
C GLY A 68 1.51 -14.48 -8.07
N PRO A 69 0.53 -15.34 -7.78
CA PRO A 69 0.57 -16.29 -6.66
C PRO A 69 1.60 -17.41 -6.88
N VAL A 70 1.97 -17.69 -8.12
CA VAL A 70 2.89 -18.77 -8.45
C VAL A 70 4.27 -18.20 -8.79
N VAL A 71 5.09 -17.99 -7.76
CA VAL A 71 6.49 -17.58 -7.91
C VAL A 71 7.38 -18.66 -7.30
N LEU A 72 8.21 -19.26 -8.15
CA LEU A 72 9.25 -20.22 -7.75
C LEU A 72 10.63 -19.56 -7.83
N SER A 73 11.67 -20.21 -7.32
CA SER A 73 13.05 -19.77 -7.60
C SER A 73 13.33 -19.87 -9.10
N PRO A 74 14.18 -19.00 -9.69
CA PRO A 74 14.46 -19.01 -11.12
C PRO A 74 14.85 -20.39 -11.67
N PHE A 75 15.67 -21.14 -10.92
CA PHE A 75 16.04 -22.50 -11.28
C PHE A 75 14.84 -23.46 -11.34
N ARG A 76 13.96 -23.45 -10.33
CA ARG A 76 12.75 -24.28 -10.32
C ARG A 76 11.78 -23.86 -11.42
N THR A 77 11.66 -22.56 -11.67
CA THR A 77 10.84 -22.05 -12.78
C THR A 77 11.37 -22.55 -14.12
N HIS A 78 12.69 -22.52 -14.33
CA HIS A 78 13.31 -23.05 -15.53
C HIS A 78 13.00 -24.54 -15.74
N LEU A 79 13.12 -25.35 -14.68
CA LEU A 79 12.79 -26.78 -14.72
C LEU A 79 11.31 -27.04 -15.01
N VAL A 80 10.39 -26.30 -14.38
CA VAL A 80 8.94 -26.45 -14.61
C VAL A 80 8.52 -25.95 -15.99
N ALA A 81 9.17 -24.91 -16.51
CA ALA A 81 8.88 -24.35 -17.82
C ALA A 81 9.27 -25.28 -18.98
N HIS A 82 10.37 -26.03 -18.83
CA HIS A 82 10.91 -26.95 -19.85
C HIS A 82 10.60 -28.43 -19.59
N GLY A 83 10.06 -28.76 -18.42
CA GLY A 83 9.74 -30.14 -18.06
C GLY A 83 8.54 -30.71 -18.82
N PRO A 84 8.46 -32.04 -18.99
CA PRO A 84 7.37 -32.71 -19.71
C PRO A 84 6.03 -32.73 -18.92
N CYS A 85 6.07 -32.43 -17.62
CA CYS A 85 4.88 -32.45 -16.76
C CYS A 85 3.97 -31.23 -17.01
N PRO A 86 2.64 -31.43 -17.15
CA PRO A 86 1.70 -30.31 -17.28
C PRO A 86 1.80 -29.31 -16.13
N ARG A 87 1.80 -28.01 -16.44
CA ARG A 87 1.96 -26.91 -15.47
C ARG A 87 0.91 -26.97 -14.36
N ARG A 88 -0.34 -27.33 -14.66
CA ARG A 88 -1.38 -27.55 -13.65
C ARG A 88 -1.01 -28.56 -12.56
N ARG A 89 -0.19 -29.57 -12.84
CA ARG A 89 0.25 -30.55 -11.82
C ARG A 89 1.42 -30.00 -11.02
N SER A 90 2.42 -29.45 -11.70
CA SER A 90 3.66 -28.94 -11.09
C SER A 90 3.43 -27.70 -10.22
N LEU A 91 2.49 -26.82 -10.60
CA LEU A 91 2.27 -25.51 -9.95
C LEU A 91 1.11 -25.50 -8.96
N ARG A 92 0.25 -26.53 -8.94
CA ARG A 92 -0.95 -26.59 -8.08
C ARG A 92 -0.62 -26.40 -6.61
N ARG A 93 0.42 -27.08 -6.10
CA ARG A 93 0.80 -26.97 -4.69
C ARG A 93 1.23 -25.55 -4.32
N THR A 94 2.03 -24.92 -5.17
CA THR A 94 2.50 -23.54 -4.97
C THR A 94 1.34 -22.55 -4.98
N PHE A 95 0.41 -22.71 -5.93
CA PHE A 95 -0.78 -21.87 -5.99
C PHE A 95 -1.63 -21.99 -4.72
N TRP A 96 -1.98 -23.21 -4.28
CA TRP A 96 -2.82 -23.38 -3.09
C TRP A 96 -2.13 -22.93 -1.81
N ALA A 97 -0.80 -23.07 -1.72
CA ALA A 97 -0.04 -22.51 -0.61
C ALA A 97 -0.12 -20.98 -0.58
N ALA A 98 -0.05 -20.31 -1.74
CA ALA A 98 -0.22 -18.86 -1.83
C ALA A 98 -1.69 -18.42 -1.61
N ALA A 99 -2.66 -19.18 -2.11
CA ALA A 99 -4.09 -18.91 -1.97
C ALA A 99 -4.57 -19.03 -0.52
N ALA A 100 -3.88 -19.79 0.34
CA ALA A 100 -4.17 -19.86 1.76
C ALA A 100 -4.13 -18.47 2.43
N LEU A 101 -3.31 -17.53 1.93
CA LEU A 101 -3.21 -16.19 2.48
C LEU A 101 -4.50 -15.36 2.29
N PRO A 102 -5.00 -15.10 1.06
CA PRO A 102 -6.25 -14.37 0.89
C PRO A 102 -7.46 -15.14 1.44
N VAL A 103 -7.50 -16.48 1.35
CA VAL A 103 -8.57 -17.29 1.96
C VAL A 103 -8.60 -17.11 3.48
N GLY A 104 -7.45 -17.28 4.14
CA GLY A 104 -7.35 -17.08 5.58
C GLY A 104 -7.67 -15.65 6.01
N ALA A 105 -7.16 -14.65 5.28
CA ALA A 105 -7.41 -13.24 5.59
C ALA A 105 -8.90 -12.88 5.50
N PHE A 106 -9.58 -13.24 4.42
CA PHE A 106 -11.01 -12.94 4.28
C PHE A 106 -11.88 -13.74 5.26
N SER A 107 -11.52 -14.99 5.56
CA SER A 107 -12.19 -15.76 6.60
C SER A 107 -12.02 -15.11 7.97
N LEU A 108 -10.80 -14.70 8.34
CA LEU A 108 -10.54 -14.03 9.62
C LEU A 108 -11.28 -12.71 9.73
N LEU A 109 -11.26 -11.88 8.68
CA LEU A 109 -12.01 -10.61 8.63
C LEU A 109 -13.53 -10.82 8.75
N ALA A 110 -14.05 -11.94 8.26
CA ALA A 110 -15.46 -12.31 8.40
C ALA A 110 -15.78 -12.88 9.79
N ILE A 111 -14.87 -13.61 10.43
CA ILE A 111 -15.06 -14.21 11.76
C ILE A 111 -15.19 -13.13 12.85
N LEU A 112 -14.38 -12.07 12.81
CA LEU A 112 -14.36 -11.05 13.86
C LEU A 112 -15.73 -10.37 14.12
N PRO A 113 -16.42 -9.79 13.12
CA PRO A 113 -17.73 -9.18 13.34
C PRO A 113 -18.81 -10.21 13.71
N VAL A 114 -18.72 -11.41 13.15
CA VAL A 114 -19.62 -12.53 13.46
C VAL A 114 -19.49 -12.97 14.92
N ALA A 115 -18.27 -13.10 15.43
CA ALA A 115 -18.00 -13.45 16.81
C ALA A 115 -18.45 -12.34 17.77
N ALA A 116 -18.32 -11.07 17.38
CA ALA A 116 -18.85 -9.96 18.17
C ALA A 116 -20.39 -10.00 18.26
N LEU A 117 -21.09 -10.13 17.13
CA LEU A 117 -22.56 -10.19 17.10
C LEU A 117 -23.13 -11.48 17.71
N ALA A 118 -22.40 -12.60 17.63
CA ALA A 118 -22.82 -13.85 18.27
C ALA A 118 -22.78 -13.76 19.80
N ARG A 119 -21.80 -13.02 20.37
CA ARG A 119 -21.69 -12.81 21.82
C ARG A 119 -22.85 -11.99 22.39
N THR A 120 -23.46 -11.13 21.58
CA THR A 120 -24.64 -10.34 21.99
C THR A 120 -25.98 -11.04 21.73
N GLY A 121 -25.97 -12.24 21.14
CA GLY A 121 -27.19 -12.97 20.82
C GLY A 121 -27.97 -12.43 19.62
N GLU A 122 -27.39 -11.47 18.87
CA GLU A 122 -28.05 -10.81 17.73
C GLU A 122 -27.95 -11.61 16.42
N MET A 123 -27.24 -12.73 16.43
CA MET A 123 -26.97 -13.55 15.24
C MET A 123 -27.70 -14.89 15.27
N ALA A 124 -28.33 -15.24 14.14
CA ALA A 124 -28.84 -16.58 13.92
C ALA A 124 -27.70 -17.61 13.94
N GLY A 125 -27.91 -18.77 14.57
CA GLY A 125 -26.86 -19.78 14.77
C GLY A 125 -26.18 -20.27 13.48
N TRP A 126 -26.90 -20.31 12.35
CA TRP A 126 -26.30 -20.70 11.06
C TRP A 126 -25.32 -19.65 10.51
N ALA A 127 -25.52 -18.36 10.82
CA ALA A 127 -24.68 -17.28 10.32
C ALA A 127 -23.27 -17.30 10.94
N VAL A 128 -23.14 -17.89 12.14
CA VAL A 128 -21.86 -18.09 12.84
C VAL A 128 -20.87 -18.90 12.00
N LEU A 129 -21.37 -19.91 11.26
CA LEU A 129 -20.55 -20.72 10.36
C LEU A 129 -20.64 -20.24 8.91
N GLY A 130 -21.81 -19.76 8.46
CA GLY A 130 -22.03 -19.36 7.08
C GLY A 130 -21.18 -18.16 6.64
N VAL A 131 -21.06 -17.13 7.48
CA VAL A 131 -20.34 -15.89 7.10
C VAL A 131 -18.83 -16.12 6.97
N PRO A 132 -18.13 -16.84 7.87
CA PRO A 132 -16.74 -17.23 7.66
C PRO A 132 -16.50 -18.05 6.38
N VAL A 133 -17.43 -18.94 6.03
CA VAL A 133 -17.38 -19.73 4.79
C VAL A 133 -17.53 -18.82 3.57
N LEU A 134 -18.46 -17.86 3.59
CA LEU A 134 -18.58 -16.84 2.54
C LEU A 134 -17.31 -15.99 2.42
N GLY A 135 -16.69 -15.63 3.55
CA GLY A 135 -15.37 -14.99 3.58
C GLY A 135 -14.30 -15.85 2.91
N ALA A 136 -14.26 -17.16 3.20
CA ALA A 136 -13.33 -18.09 2.55
C ALA A 136 -13.52 -18.11 1.04
N LEU A 137 -14.78 -18.18 0.57
CA LEU A 137 -15.13 -18.17 -0.85
C LEU A 137 -14.72 -16.86 -1.54
N ALA A 138 -14.93 -15.71 -0.87
CA ALA A 138 -14.42 -14.43 -1.35
C ALA A 138 -12.89 -14.43 -1.47
N GLY A 139 -12.18 -14.99 -0.49
CA GLY A 139 -10.73 -15.16 -0.56
C GLY A 139 -10.27 -16.08 -1.71
N VAL A 140 -11.03 -17.14 -2.02
CA VAL A 140 -10.79 -17.99 -3.21
C VAL A 140 -10.96 -17.17 -4.49
N LEU A 141 -12.03 -16.38 -4.61
CA LEU A 141 -12.25 -15.49 -5.76
C LEU A 141 -11.08 -14.52 -5.94
N VAL A 142 -10.63 -13.89 -4.85
CA VAL A 142 -9.46 -12.99 -4.85
C VAL A 142 -8.20 -13.73 -5.31
N ALA A 143 -7.95 -14.96 -4.84
CA ALA A 143 -6.81 -15.78 -5.27
C ALA A 143 -6.88 -16.17 -6.76
N VAL A 144 -8.07 -16.46 -7.29
CA VAL A 144 -8.29 -16.75 -8.71
C VAL A 144 -8.04 -15.50 -9.56
N CYS A 145 -8.55 -14.34 -9.15
CA CYS A 145 -8.25 -13.07 -9.80
C CYS A 145 -6.76 -12.74 -9.75
N TRP A 146 -6.08 -13.02 -8.64
CA TRP A 146 -4.63 -12.88 -8.52
C TRP A 146 -3.87 -13.72 -9.55
N LEU A 147 -4.25 -14.99 -9.70
CA LEU A 147 -3.70 -15.89 -10.71
C LEU A 147 -4.03 -15.44 -12.14
N ALA A 148 -5.27 -15.01 -12.40
CA ALA A 148 -5.68 -14.48 -13.69
C ALA A 148 -4.83 -13.26 -14.06
N GLY A 149 -4.54 -12.38 -13.10
CA GLY A 149 -3.65 -11.24 -13.27
C GLY A 149 -2.25 -11.66 -13.73
N GLN A 150 -1.74 -12.76 -13.18
CA GLN A 150 -0.46 -13.34 -13.57
C GLN A 150 -0.44 -13.81 -15.02
N VAL A 151 -1.50 -14.48 -15.47
CA VAL A 151 -1.63 -14.93 -16.87
C VAL A 151 -1.69 -13.73 -17.84
N LEU A 152 -2.38 -12.65 -17.44
CA LEU A 152 -2.50 -11.43 -18.24
C LEU A 152 -1.20 -10.61 -18.33
N ALA A 153 -0.21 -10.89 -17.50
CA ALA A 153 1.07 -10.17 -17.48
C ALA A 153 1.82 -10.29 -18.80
N GLY A 154 1.66 -11.41 -19.51
CA GLY A 154 2.36 -11.65 -20.77
C GLY A 154 1.79 -12.17 -22.08
N SER A 155 0.51 -12.57 -22.10
CA SER A 155 -0.16 -13.03 -23.31
C SER A 155 -1.21 -12.04 -23.84
N GLY A 156 -1.48 -10.94 -23.13
CA GLY A 156 -2.73 -10.19 -23.32
C GLY A 156 -3.94 -11.03 -22.90
N TRP A 157 -5.16 -10.50 -22.90
CA TRP A 157 -6.35 -11.31 -22.56
C TRP A 157 -6.56 -12.37 -23.64
N PRO A 158 -6.45 -13.69 -23.36
CA PRO A 158 -6.78 -14.67 -24.35
C PRO A 158 -8.30 -14.61 -24.57
N ALA A 159 -8.73 -14.25 -25.77
CA ALA A 159 -10.13 -14.13 -26.18
C ALA A 159 -10.99 -15.40 -25.98
N ARG A 160 -10.42 -16.48 -25.41
CA ARG A 160 -11.04 -17.80 -25.23
C ARG A 160 -11.28 -18.21 -23.77
N VAL A 161 -10.96 -17.39 -22.77
CA VAL A 161 -11.28 -17.69 -21.36
C VAL A 161 -12.63 -17.09 -20.98
N THR A 162 -13.71 -17.81 -21.25
CA THR A 162 -15.07 -17.41 -20.85
C THR A 162 -15.36 -17.73 -19.39
N VAL A 163 -14.68 -18.74 -18.81
CA VAL A 163 -14.72 -19.06 -17.38
C VAL A 163 -13.31 -19.42 -16.89
N PRO A 164 -12.70 -18.61 -16.00
CA PRO A 164 -11.39 -18.92 -15.44
C PRO A 164 -11.51 -20.09 -14.46
N SER A 165 -11.02 -21.27 -14.85
CA SER A 165 -10.77 -22.36 -13.91
C SER A 165 -9.28 -22.42 -13.56
N VAL A 166 -8.97 -22.68 -12.28
CA VAL A 166 -7.58 -22.74 -11.79
C VAL A 166 -6.69 -23.63 -12.68
N PRO A 167 -7.09 -24.86 -13.08
CA PRO A 167 -6.26 -25.68 -13.96
C PRO A 167 -5.95 -25.03 -15.32
N ARG A 168 -6.95 -24.38 -15.94
CA ARG A 168 -6.78 -23.69 -17.23
C ARG A 168 -5.86 -22.48 -17.09
N LEU A 169 -6.02 -21.70 -16.03
CA LEU A 169 -5.15 -20.55 -15.74
C LEU A 169 -3.69 -21.01 -15.51
N LEU A 170 -3.47 -22.10 -14.76
CA LEU A 170 -2.13 -22.64 -14.53
C LEU A 170 -1.47 -23.16 -15.82
N ASP A 171 -2.24 -23.80 -16.70
CA ASP A 171 -1.74 -24.27 -18.00
C ASP A 171 -1.48 -23.09 -18.97
N ALA A 172 -2.17 -21.96 -18.80
CA ALA A 172 -1.98 -20.74 -19.59
C ALA A 172 -0.78 -19.88 -19.17
N LEU A 173 -0.13 -20.15 -18.02
CA LEU A 173 1.03 -19.39 -17.56
C LEU A 173 2.21 -19.55 -18.51
N SER A 174 2.79 -18.46 -18.98
CA SER A 174 3.95 -18.45 -19.88
C SER A 174 5.26 -18.70 -19.12
N GLY A 175 6.08 -19.65 -19.60
CA GLY A 175 7.37 -20.00 -18.99
C GLY A 175 8.34 -18.81 -18.88
N PRO A 176 8.59 -18.05 -19.96
CA PRO A 176 9.42 -16.85 -19.93
C PRO A 176 8.97 -15.80 -18.91
N GLU A 177 7.68 -15.54 -18.78
CA GLU A 177 7.15 -14.57 -17.82
C GLU A 177 7.29 -15.05 -16.38
N LEU A 178 7.05 -16.33 -16.12
CA LEU A 178 7.28 -16.91 -14.79
C LEU A 178 8.76 -16.74 -14.40
N LEU A 179 9.68 -16.95 -15.35
CA LEU A 179 11.11 -16.80 -15.10
C LEU A 179 11.48 -15.33 -14.82
N GLU A 180 10.91 -14.41 -15.57
CA GLU A 180 11.09 -12.97 -15.37
C GLU A 180 10.53 -12.50 -14.01
N GLN A 181 9.33 -12.97 -13.64
CA GLN A 181 8.75 -12.70 -12.32
C GLN A 181 9.59 -13.31 -11.18
N ALA A 182 10.13 -14.51 -11.38
CA ALA A 182 11.01 -15.17 -10.41
C ALA A 182 12.32 -14.39 -10.22
N ARG A 183 12.93 -13.89 -11.30
CA ARG A 183 14.14 -13.06 -11.24
C ARG A 183 13.88 -11.74 -10.52
N ARG A 184 12.79 -11.05 -10.88
CA ARG A 184 12.39 -9.80 -10.20
C ARG A 184 12.11 -10.02 -8.71
N TRP A 185 11.39 -11.09 -8.36
CA TRP A 185 11.14 -11.42 -6.97
C TRP A 185 12.42 -11.76 -6.19
N GLN A 186 13.35 -12.51 -6.81
CA GLN A 186 14.64 -12.80 -6.19
C GLN A 186 15.44 -11.51 -5.98
N ALA A 187 15.52 -10.62 -6.97
CA ALA A 187 16.17 -9.32 -6.83
C ALA A 187 15.55 -8.48 -5.72
N ALA A 188 14.21 -8.40 -5.67
CA ALA A 188 13.50 -7.70 -4.60
C ALA A 188 13.76 -8.30 -3.21
N THR A 189 13.80 -9.63 -3.11
CA THR A 189 14.04 -10.33 -1.83
C THR A 189 15.50 -10.15 -1.39
N MET A 190 16.46 -10.16 -2.32
CA MET A 190 17.87 -9.88 -2.01
C MET A 190 18.04 -8.44 -1.52
N ALA A 191 17.42 -7.46 -2.17
CA ALA A 191 17.42 -6.06 -1.73
C ALA A 191 16.76 -5.89 -0.34
N LEU A 192 15.59 -6.51 -0.11
CA LEU A 192 14.96 -6.52 1.22
C LEU A 192 15.84 -7.18 2.29
N GLY A 193 16.50 -8.29 1.96
CA GLY A 193 17.43 -8.99 2.85
C GLY A 193 18.66 -8.14 3.21
N ALA A 194 19.09 -7.26 2.30
CA ALA A 194 20.12 -6.25 2.55
C ALA A 194 19.60 -5.02 3.32
N GLY A 195 18.30 -4.96 3.63
CA GLY A 195 17.68 -3.82 4.29
C GLY A 195 17.33 -2.66 3.35
N GLU A 196 17.35 -2.86 2.03
CA GLU A 196 17.09 -1.84 1.01
C GLU A 196 15.67 -1.96 0.42
N ALA A 197 14.66 -1.54 1.18
CA ALA A 197 13.26 -1.65 0.73
C ALA A 197 12.96 -0.80 -0.52
N SER A 198 13.59 0.36 -0.66
CA SER A 198 13.45 1.23 -1.84
C SER A 198 13.96 0.55 -3.12
N ALA A 199 15.13 -0.10 -3.04
CA ALA A 199 15.70 -0.87 -4.15
C ALA A 199 14.81 -2.06 -4.51
N ALA A 200 14.24 -2.74 -3.50
CA ALA A 200 13.30 -3.83 -3.73
C ALA A 200 12.04 -3.38 -4.49
N VAL A 201 11.45 -2.23 -4.13
CA VAL A 201 10.30 -1.65 -4.83
C VAL A 201 10.70 -1.19 -6.25
N ALA A 202 11.91 -0.67 -6.42
CA ALA A 202 12.42 -0.22 -7.73
C ALA A 202 12.46 -1.35 -8.76
N THR A 203 12.66 -2.62 -8.35
CA THR A 203 12.62 -3.78 -9.27
C THR A 203 11.25 -4.01 -9.93
N TYR A 204 10.17 -3.47 -9.34
CA TYR A 204 8.82 -3.55 -9.87
C TYR A 204 8.42 -2.32 -10.68
N ARG A 205 9.30 -1.32 -10.81
CA ARG A 205 9.02 -0.16 -11.64
C ARG A 205 8.93 -0.59 -13.11
N PRO A 206 7.81 -0.34 -13.78
CA PRO A 206 7.64 -0.71 -15.17
C PRO A 206 8.56 0.13 -16.04
N VAL A 207 9.26 -0.52 -16.96
CA VAL A 207 10.00 0.17 -18.02
C VAL A 207 8.96 0.78 -18.97
N PRO A 208 9.01 2.09 -19.25
CA PRO A 208 8.07 2.72 -20.16
C PRO A 208 8.09 2.00 -21.52
N PRO A 209 6.93 1.57 -22.06
CA PRO A 209 6.91 1.03 -23.42
C PRO A 209 7.37 2.13 -24.38
N ARG A 210 8.24 1.76 -25.33
CA ARG A 210 8.96 2.56 -26.35
C ARG A 210 8.67 4.08 -26.34
N PRO A 211 9.70 4.95 -26.28
CA PRO A 211 9.49 6.38 -26.38
C PRO A 211 8.68 6.68 -27.65
N ARG A 212 7.50 7.28 -27.52
CA ARG A 212 6.73 7.74 -28.67
C ARG A 212 7.46 8.97 -29.24
N PRO A 213 8.12 8.86 -30.40
CA PRO A 213 8.77 10.02 -31.01
C PRO A 213 7.66 11.00 -31.43
N GLY A 214 7.73 12.25 -30.99
CA GLY A 214 6.82 13.31 -31.46
C GLY A 214 6.07 14.10 -30.39
N GLN A 215 6.07 13.67 -29.12
CA GLN A 215 5.59 14.49 -28.00
C GLN A 215 6.76 15.15 -27.26
N ALA A 216 7.75 15.65 -28.00
CA ALA A 216 8.60 16.70 -27.45
C ALA A 216 7.65 17.86 -27.10
N LEU A 217 7.55 18.21 -25.81
CA LEU A 217 6.76 19.34 -25.36
C LEU A 217 7.08 20.53 -26.28
N ARG A 218 6.13 20.93 -27.13
CA ARG A 218 6.19 22.18 -27.91
C ARG A 218 5.96 23.34 -26.94
N ALA A 219 6.87 23.50 -25.98
CA ALA A 219 6.75 24.43 -24.87
C ALA A 219 7.79 25.54 -25.00
N ARG A 220 7.91 26.10 -26.20
CA ARG A 220 8.81 27.23 -26.46
C ARG A 220 8.37 28.53 -25.74
N SER A 221 7.19 28.55 -25.10
CA SER A 221 6.58 29.73 -24.47
C SER A 221 5.93 29.46 -23.08
N ALA A 222 6.04 28.25 -22.52
CA ALA A 222 5.43 27.98 -21.22
C ALA A 222 6.36 28.41 -20.07
N SER A 223 5.80 28.98 -19.00
CA SER A 223 6.57 29.31 -17.80
C SER A 223 7.12 28.03 -17.15
N MET A 224 8.28 28.14 -16.47
CA MET A 224 8.96 27.00 -15.82
C MET A 224 8.03 26.13 -14.94
N PRO A 225 7.14 26.69 -14.09
CA PRO A 225 6.20 25.89 -13.30
C PRO A 225 5.28 25.00 -14.16
N ILE A 226 4.74 25.54 -15.25
CA ILE A 226 3.84 24.82 -16.15
C ILE A 226 4.60 23.73 -16.89
N LEU A 227 5.84 24.01 -17.32
CA LEU A 227 6.72 23.03 -17.96
C LEU A 227 6.96 21.80 -17.06
N PHE A 228 7.31 22.01 -15.79
CA PHE A 228 7.56 20.91 -14.85
C PHE A 228 6.30 20.14 -14.49
N LEU A 229 5.19 20.86 -14.22
CA LEU A 229 3.89 20.25 -13.95
C LEU A 229 3.43 19.35 -15.12
N THR A 230 3.50 19.85 -16.35
CA THR A 230 3.08 19.10 -17.54
C THR A 230 4.00 17.92 -17.82
N ARG A 231 5.31 18.08 -17.65
CA ARG A 231 6.29 16.99 -17.78
C ARG A 231 5.99 15.85 -16.83
N ASP A 232 5.80 16.14 -15.55
CA ASP A 232 5.55 15.12 -14.54
C ASP A 232 4.17 14.48 -14.72
N LEU A 233 3.16 15.27 -15.13
CA LEU A 233 1.84 14.74 -15.46
C LEU A 233 1.91 13.76 -16.63
N ILE A 234 2.65 14.08 -17.70
CA ILE A 234 2.88 13.18 -18.83
C ILE A 234 3.60 11.91 -18.36
N ALA A 235 4.59 12.03 -17.47
CA ALA A 235 5.28 10.88 -16.90
C ALA A 235 4.33 9.97 -16.12
N ALA A 236 3.43 10.53 -15.31
CA ALA A 236 2.40 9.79 -14.60
C ALA A 236 1.38 9.12 -15.55
N LEU A 237 0.94 9.83 -16.59
CA LEU A 237 -0.01 9.33 -17.59
C LEU A 237 0.56 8.19 -18.46
N ARG A 238 1.88 8.10 -18.62
CA ARG A 238 2.54 6.94 -19.26
C ARG A 238 2.39 5.66 -18.45
N MET A 239 2.01 5.78 -17.17
CA MET A 239 1.77 4.65 -16.27
C MET A 239 0.34 4.62 -15.74
N PRO A 240 -0.68 4.43 -16.60
CA PRO A 240 -2.09 4.63 -16.25
C PRO A 240 -2.55 3.72 -15.10
N GLY A 241 -2.03 2.50 -15.00
CA GLY A 241 -2.33 1.60 -13.89
C GLY A 241 -1.83 2.13 -12.55
N ARG A 242 -0.61 2.71 -12.50
CA ARG A 242 -0.07 3.35 -11.29
C ARG A 242 -0.86 4.61 -10.96
N LEU A 243 -1.16 5.43 -11.97
CA LEU A 243 -1.92 6.67 -11.77
C LEU A 243 -3.31 6.38 -11.19
N LEU A 244 -4.03 5.41 -11.77
CA LEU A 244 -5.35 5.02 -11.29
C LEU A 244 -5.31 4.54 -9.84
N THR A 245 -4.38 3.63 -9.50
CA THR A 245 -4.28 3.12 -8.12
C THR A 245 -3.87 4.22 -7.14
N GLY A 246 -2.96 5.12 -7.52
CA GLY A 246 -2.59 6.28 -6.73
C GLY A 246 -3.76 7.21 -6.47
N THR A 247 -4.52 7.56 -7.52
CA THR A 247 -5.71 8.42 -7.43
C THR A 247 -6.77 7.81 -6.50
N VAL A 248 -7.08 6.52 -6.67
CA VAL A 248 -8.05 5.81 -5.83
C VAL A 248 -7.58 5.78 -4.37
N ALA A 249 -6.30 5.50 -4.12
CA ALA A 249 -5.74 5.46 -2.76
C ALA A 249 -5.77 6.84 -2.08
N ILE A 250 -5.52 7.93 -2.81
CA ILE A 250 -5.59 9.30 -2.28
C ILE A 250 -7.04 9.64 -1.89
N VAL A 251 -8.00 9.44 -2.80
CA VAL A 251 -9.42 9.74 -2.53
C VAL A 251 -9.94 8.89 -1.38
N LEU A 252 -9.69 7.57 -1.40
CA LEU A 252 -10.11 6.67 -0.33
C LEU A 252 -9.45 7.02 1.00
N GLY A 253 -8.17 7.42 0.98
CA GLY A 253 -7.44 7.83 2.17
C GLY A 253 -8.09 9.02 2.88
N VAL A 254 -8.49 10.04 2.11
CA VAL A 254 -9.21 11.20 2.65
C VAL A 254 -10.61 10.83 3.11
N VAL A 255 -11.34 9.99 2.35
CA VAL A 255 -12.67 9.52 2.77
C VAL A 255 -12.59 8.79 4.11
N VAL A 256 -11.66 7.85 4.27
CA VAL A 256 -11.47 7.08 5.50
C VAL A 256 -11.07 7.97 6.68
N ALA A 257 -10.16 8.93 6.47
CA ALA A 257 -9.81 9.89 7.52
C ALA A 257 -10.97 10.85 7.85
N GLY A 258 -11.74 11.26 6.85
CA GLY A 258 -12.85 12.21 6.98
C GLY A 258 -14.10 11.63 7.64
N THR A 259 -14.33 10.32 7.50
CA THR A 259 -15.43 9.59 8.15
C THR A 259 -15.09 9.12 9.56
N THR A 260 -13.95 9.54 10.13
CA THR A 260 -13.52 9.15 11.48
C THR A 260 -14.55 9.46 12.58
N THR A 261 -15.35 10.51 12.41
CA THR A 261 -16.43 10.90 13.35
C THR A 261 -17.63 9.96 13.32
N LEU A 262 -17.75 9.13 12.28
CA LEU A 262 -18.77 8.09 12.17
C LEU A 262 -18.36 6.82 12.91
N LEU A 263 -17.11 6.73 13.38
CA LEU A 263 -16.60 5.56 14.06
C LEU A 263 -16.84 5.64 15.57
N PRO A 264 -17.50 4.64 16.16
CA PRO A 264 -17.71 4.57 17.59
C PRO A 264 -16.45 4.15 18.36
N GLY A 265 -16.46 4.36 19.68
CA GLY A 265 -15.54 3.68 20.60
C GLY A 265 -14.08 4.11 20.54
N GLY A 266 -13.77 5.31 20.06
CA GLY A 266 -12.39 5.77 20.03
C GLY A 266 -11.57 5.18 18.88
N LEU A 267 -12.18 4.50 17.90
CA LEU A 267 -11.49 3.95 16.71
C LEU A 267 -11.00 5.01 15.72
N TRP A 268 -11.16 6.29 16.05
CA TRP A 268 -10.80 7.41 15.21
C TRP A 268 -9.30 7.40 14.83
N TRP A 269 -8.42 6.97 15.73
CA TRP A 269 -6.98 6.95 15.49
C TRP A 269 -6.62 5.95 14.40
N LEU A 270 -7.32 4.81 14.34
CA LEU A 270 -7.07 3.79 13.34
C LEU A 270 -7.50 4.29 11.95
N ALA A 271 -8.65 4.95 11.85
CA ALA A 271 -9.11 5.51 10.59
C ALA A 271 -8.22 6.65 10.10
N ILE A 272 -7.76 7.52 10.99
CA ILE A 272 -6.81 8.57 10.62
C ILE A 272 -5.47 7.95 10.18
N ALA A 273 -4.95 6.94 10.89
CA ALA A 273 -3.72 6.24 10.52
C ALA A 273 -3.84 5.55 9.15
N LEU A 274 -4.92 4.79 8.92
CA LEU A 274 -5.16 4.09 7.66
C LEU A 274 -5.38 5.09 6.52
N GLY A 275 -6.20 6.11 6.74
CA GLY A 275 -6.51 7.12 5.75
C GLY A 275 -5.28 7.93 5.31
N SER A 276 -4.51 8.44 6.28
CA SER A 276 -3.26 9.16 6.02
C SER A 276 -2.18 8.26 5.41
N GLY A 277 -2.07 7.01 5.85
CA GLY A 277 -1.15 6.02 5.28
C GLY A 277 -1.48 5.70 3.82
N LEU A 278 -2.76 5.47 3.50
CA LEU A 278 -3.23 5.27 2.12
C LEU A 278 -2.96 6.51 1.26
N GLY A 279 -3.23 7.71 1.78
CA GLY A 279 -2.93 8.97 1.11
C GLY A 279 -1.43 9.13 0.80
N TYR A 280 -0.57 8.87 1.78
CA TYR A 280 0.89 8.87 1.62
C TYR A 280 1.34 7.88 0.55
N LEU A 281 0.87 6.62 0.61
CA LEU A 281 1.20 5.58 -0.37
C LEU A 281 0.73 5.95 -1.78
N GLY A 282 -0.51 6.45 -1.91
CA GLY A 282 -1.10 6.89 -3.17
C GLY A 282 -0.34 8.05 -3.83
N LEU A 283 0.08 9.05 -3.04
CA LEU A 283 0.91 10.16 -3.49
C LEU A 283 2.25 9.71 -4.07
N GLY A 284 2.78 8.55 -3.65
CA GLY A 284 4.05 8.02 -4.13
C GLY A 284 4.15 7.97 -5.67
N VAL A 285 3.03 7.74 -6.36
CA VAL A 285 2.96 7.68 -7.82
C VAL A 285 3.26 9.03 -8.50
N LEU A 286 2.98 10.14 -7.82
CA LEU A 286 3.09 11.49 -8.34
C LEU A 286 4.38 12.19 -7.88
N THR A 287 5.24 11.49 -7.13
CA THR A 287 6.47 12.04 -6.53
C THR A 287 7.76 11.57 -7.22
N ASP A 288 7.67 10.86 -8.35
CA ASP A 288 8.85 10.41 -9.09
C ASP A 288 9.73 11.59 -9.54
N GLY A 289 9.14 12.75 -9.88
CA GLY A 289 9.86 13.98 -10.21
C GLY A 289 10.68 14.54 -9.04
N ILE A 290 10.16 14.45 -7.80
CA ILE A 290 10.88 14.89 -6.59
C ILE A 290 12.12 14.02 -6.37
N ARG A 291 12.01 12.70 -6.52
CA ARG A 291 13.15 11.78 -6.38
C ARG A 291 14.23 12.09 -7.41
N HIS A 292 13.82 12.27 -8.67
CA HIS A 292 14.72 12.70 -9.74
C HIS A 292 15.41 14.03 -9.44
N ALA A 293 14.67 15.00 -8.88
CA ALA A 293 15.24 16.30 -8.51
C ALA A 293 16.34 16.18 -7.46
N VAL A 294 16.11 15.36 -6.43
CA VAL A 294 17.11 15.11 -5.37
C VAL A 294 18.32 14.36 -5.92
N GLU A 295 18.10 13.31 -6.71
CA GLU A 295 19.19 12.56 -7.36
C GLU A 295 20.02 13.45 -8.29
N ALA A 296 19.38 14.37 -9.02
CA ALA A 296 20.05 15.33 -9.90
C ALA A 296 20.83 16.41 -9.13
N GLY A 297 20.40 16.77 -7.91
CA GLY A 297 21.10 17.73 -7.07
C GLY A 297 22.46 17.24 -6.56
N ALA A 298 22.69 15.92 -6.53
CA ALA A 298 23.99 15.34 -6.21
C ALA A 298 25.02 15.48 -7.36
N ALA A 299 24.61 16.01 -8.53
CA ALA A 299 25.45 16.23 -9.69
C ALA A 299 25.60 17.74 -10.00
N PRO A 300 26.60 18.16 -10.81
CA PRO A 300 26.71 19.55 -11.23
C PRO A 300 25.41 20.07 -11.86
N VAL A 301 25.09 21.34 -11.64
CA VAL A 301 23.79 21.93 -12.01
C VAL A 301 23.51 21.81 -13.52
N LEU A 302 22.74 20.79 -13.91
CA LEU A 302 22.43 20.50 -15.31
C LEU A 302 21.31 21.39 -15.89
N TYR A 303 20.46 21.95 -15.02
CA TYR A 303 19.23 22.64 -15.42
C TYR A 303 19.28 24.17 -15.26
N GLY A 304 20.41 24.72 -14.81
CA GLY A 304 20.55 26.16 -14.53
C GLY A 304 19.64 26.69 -13.43
N VAL A 305 19.06 25.80 -12.61
CA VAL A 305 18.20 26.13 -11.45
C VAL A 305 18.80 25.49 -10.20
N GLY A 306 18.66 26.15 -9.04
CA GLY A 306 19.14 25.60 -7.78
C GLY A 306 18.30 24.40 -7.30
N ASP A 307 18.87 23.53 -6.47
CA ASP A 307 18.26 22.26 -6.06
C ASP A 307 16.91 22.44 -5.35
N LEU A 308 16.82 23.45 -4.45
CA LEU A 308 15.57 23.77 -3.76
C LEU A 308 14.49 24.24 -4.74
N GLN A 309 14.87 25.00 -5.78
CA GLN A 309 13.94 25.43 -6.81
C GLN A 309 13.51 24.23 -7.67
N LEU A 310 14.43 23.34 -8.01
CA LEU A 310 14.14 22.13 -8.79
C LEU A 310 13.17 21.20 -8.04
N VAL A 311 13.44 20.93 -6.77
CA VAL A 311 12.54 20.16 -5.89
C VAL A 311 11.18 20.85 -5.75
N GLY A 312 11.16 22.18 -5.57
CA GLY A 312 9.94 22.97 -5.49
C GLY A 312 9.07 22.89 -6.75
N LEU A 313 9.69 22.97 -7.94
CA LEU A 313 9.01 22.81 -9.22
C LEU A 313 8.41 21.39 -9.37
N HIS A 314 9.13 20.37 -8.90
CA HIS A 314 8.66 18.98 -8.88
C HIS A 314 7.60 18.67 -7.83
N ALA A 315 7.48 19.50 -6.79
CA ALA A 315 6.42 19.38 -5.79
C ALA A 315 5.06 19.87 -6.29
N LEU A 316 5.00 20.61 -7.41
CA LEU A 316 3.76 21.17 -7.94
C LEU A 316 2.72 20.11 -8.30
N LEU A 317 3.13 19.01 -8.96
CA LEU A 317 2.20 17.94 -9.33
C LEU A 317 1.59 17.22 -8.12
N PRO A 318 2.38 16.67 -7.17
CA PRO A 318 1.79 15.99 -6.02
C PRO A 318 0.99 16.94 -5.13
N LEU A 319 1.36 18.22 -5.02
CA LEU A 319 0.57 19.22 -4.31
C LEU A 319 -0.76 19.51 -5.00
N ALA A 320 -0.76 19.72 -6.32
CA ALA A 320 -1.99 19.92 -7.09
C ALA A 320 -2.93 18.71 -6.98
N ALA A 321 -2.38 17.50 -7.05
CA ALA A 321 -3.15 16.28 -6.86
C ALA A 321 -3.68 16.12 -5.43
N ALA A 322 -2.88 16.43 -4.41
CA ALA A 322 -3.33 16.45 -3.01
C ALA A 322 -4.52 17.41 -2.83
N CYS A 323 -4.46 18.61 -3.42
CA CYS A 323 -5.55 19.59 -3.36
C CYS A 323 -6.79 19.11 -4.12
N VAL A 324 -6.66 18.72 -5.39
CA VAL A 324 -7.80 18.37 -6.25
C VAL A 324 -8.46 17.07 -5.80
N LEU A 325 -7.68 16.00 -5.64
CA LEU A 325 -8.21 14.69 -5.22
C LEU A 325 -8.59 14.69 -3.75
N GLY A 326 -7.88 15.46 -2.92
CA GLY A 326 -8.26 15.66 -1.52
C GLY A 326 -9.57 16.42 -1.38
N ALA A 327 -9.84 17.42 -2.21
CA ALA A 327 -11.14 18.10 -2.25
C ALA A 327 -12.28 17.16 -2.67
N VAL A 328 -12.03 16.27 -3.64
CA VAL A 328 -12.99 15.21 -4.02
C VAL A 328 -13.24 14.27 -2.84
N GLY A 329 -12.18 13.80 -2.16
CA GLY A 329 -12.30 12.94 -0.99
C GLY A 329 -13.04 13.61 0.17
N LEU A 330 -12.80 14.91 0.40
CA LEU A 330 -13.50 15.73 1.37
C LEU A 330 -14.99 15.87 1.02
N LEU A 331 -15.33 16.14 -0.24
CA LEU A 331 -16.72 16.17 -0.67
C LEU A 331 -17.39 14.82 -0.41
N LEU A 332 -16.75 13.72 -0.78
CA LEU A 332 -17.30 12.38 -0.55
C LEU A 332 -17.44 12.06 0.94
N SER A 333 -16.48 12.41 1.80
CA SER A 333 -16.61 12.17 3.25
C SER A 333 -17.74 13.00 3.87
N THR A 334 -17.92 14.25 3.44
CA THR A 334 -19.04 15.09 3.90
C THR A 334 -20.40 14.54 3.44
N LEU A 335 -20.51 14.06 2.20
CA LEU A 335 -21.71 13.38 1.69
C LEU A 335 -22.04 12.10 2.46
N LEU A 336 -21.03 11.43 3.01
CA LEU A 336 -21.18 10.25 3.88
C LEU A 336 -21.51 10.63 5.34
N GLY A 337 -21.62 11.92 5.68
CA GLY A 337 -21.93 12.41 7.03
C GLY A 337 -20.69 12.67 7.90
N GLY A 338 -19.49 12.62 7.34
CA GLY A 338 -18.26 13.00 8.05
C GLY A 338 -18.25 14.49 8.41
N ALA A 339 -17.70 14.82 9.58
CA ALA A 339 -17.59 16.21 10.00
C ALA A 339 -16.65 17.02 9.08
N ALA A 340 -16.90 18.33 8.96
CA ALA A 340 -16.05 19.21 8.16
C ALA A 340 -14.60 19.24 8.67
N TRP A 341 -14.40 19.24 10.00
CA TRP A 341 -13.08 19.27 10.60
C TRP A 341 -12.28 17.98 10.35
N SER A 342 -12.92 16.80 10.39
CA SER A 342 -12.24 15.52 10.13
C SER A 342 -11.85 15.39 8.66
N SER A 343 -12.72 15.87 7.78
CA SER A 343 -12.42 15.92 6.34
C SER A 343 -11.28 16.90 6.04
N GLY A 344 -11.24 18.04 6.75
CA GLY A 344 -10.12 18.99 6.70
C GLY A 344 -8.80 18.42 7.22
N LEU A 345 -8.83 17.59 8.27
CA LEU A 345 -7.66 16.83 8.75
C LEU A 345 -7.12 15.88 7.67
N GLY A 346 -8.00 15.19 6.95
CA GLY A 346 -7.60 14.31 5.84
C GLY A 346 -6.85 15.06 4.73
N LEU A 347 -7.36 16.23 4.32
CA LEU A 347 -6.69 17.10 3.35
C LEU A 347 -5.35 17.64 3.89
N GLY A 348 -5.32 18.11 5.14
CA GLY A 348 -4.10 18.57 5.79
C GLY A 348 -3.03 17.47 5.90
N ALA A 349 -3.44 16.24 6.17
CA ALA A 349 -2.56 15.06 6.20
C ALA A 349 -1.97 14.75 4.82
N LEU A 350 -2.71 14.96 3.71
CA LEU A 350 -2.16 14.83 2.36
C LEU A 350 -1.10 15.90 2.06
N VAL A 351 -1.32 17.15 2.47
CA VAL A 351 -0.33 18.22 2.30
C VAL A 351 0.94 17.90 3.10
N LEU A 352 0.78 17.47 4.36
CA LEU A 352 1.89 16.95 5.16
C LEU A 352 2.60 15.79 4.45
N ALA A 353 1.86 14.85 3.87
CA ALA A 353 2.44 13.72 3.15
C ALA A 353 3.29 14.15 1.94
N VAL A 354 2.97 15.26 1.25
CA VAL A 354 3.84 15.83 0.21
C VAL A 354 5.17 16.33 0.81
N ALA A 355 5.13 17.03 1.94
CA ALA A 355 6.35 17.45 2.64
C ALA A 355 7.19 16.25 3.11
N VAL A 356 6.53 15.21 3.66
CA VAL A 356 7.17 13.97 4.07
C VAL A 356 7.80 13.25 2.87
N ARG A 357 7.20 13.31 1.68
CA ARG A 357 7.79 12.74 0.45
C ARG A 357 9.06 13.48 0.02
N ILE A 358 9.14 14.79 0.22
CA ILE A 358 10.38 15.55 -0.01
C ILE A 358 11.44 15.16 1.02
N TYR A 359 11.06 15.05 2.30
CA TYR A 359 11.95 14.60 3.38
C TYR A 359 12.50 13.18 3.16
N ASP A 360 11.64 12.27 2.68
CA ASP A 360 11.96 10.88 2.34
C ASP A 360 12.87 10.80 1.11
N ALA A 361 12.61 11.62 0.07
CA ALA A 361 13.46 11.69 -1.11
C ALA A 361 14.86 12.25 -0.78
N ALA A 362 14.94 13.24 0.13
CA ALA A 362 16.20 13.82 0.61
C ALA A 362 16.96 12.94 1.61
N LYS A 363 16.50 11.71 1.86
CA LYS A 363 17.09 10.83 2.85
C LYS A 363 18.44 10.28 2.35
N PRO A 364 19.52 10.39 3.14
CA PRO A 364 20.81 9.83 2.77
C PRO A 364 20.77 8.30 2.71
N PRO A 365 21.76 7.66 2.06
CA PRO A 365 21.92 6.21 2.14
C PRO A 365 22.00 5.76 3.60
N MET A 366 21.52 4.55 3.88
CA MET A 366 21.50 4.01 5.23
C MET A 366 22.93 3.94 5.78
N PRO A 367 23.22 4.57 6.93
CA PRO A 367 24.54 4.50 7.53
C PRO A 367 24.90 3.06 7.90
N VAL A 368 26.17 2.66 7.70
CA VAL A 368 26.65 1.30 8.03
C VAL A 368 26.41 0.96 9.52
N ILE A 369 26.43 1.95 10.41
CA ILE A 369 26.15 1.77 11.85
C ILE A 369 24.72 1.25 12.11
N VAL A 370 23.76 1.48 11.22
CA VAL A 370 22.40 0.95 11.37
C VAL A 370 22.35 -0.58 11.15
N HIS A 371 23.35 -1.13 10.46
CA HIS A 371 23.48 -2.57 10.24
C HIS A 371 24.31 -3.29 11.32
N THR A 372 24.89 -2.57 12.29
CA THR A 372 25.66 -3.23 13.34
C THR A 372 24.73 -4.04 14.24
N PRO A 373 25.06 -5.30 14.59
CA PRO A 373 24.25 -6.10 15.49
C PRO A 373 23.98 -5.38 16.81
N VAL A 374 22.73 -5.43 17.26
CA VAL A 374 22.28 -4.91 18.54
C VAL A 374 21.85 -6.11 19.39
N PRO A 375 22.78 -6.74 20.13
CA PRO A 375 22.47 -7.95 20.89
C PRO A 375 21.48 -7.63 22.01
N THR A 376 20.38 -8.36 22.06
CA THR A 376 19.39 -8.34 23.14
C THR A 376 19.13 -9.76 23.65
N ALA A 377 18.46 -9.89 24.79
CA ALA A 377 18.03 -11.20 25.29
C ALA A 377 17.11 -11.97 24.32
N ALA A 378 16.42 -11.26 23.42
CA ALA A 378 15.53 -11.83 22.40
C ALA A 378 16.21 -12.09 21.04
N GLY A 379 17.52 -11.81 20.92
CA GLY A 379 18.28 -11.90 19.66
C GLY A 379 18.81 -10.55 19.18
N ASP A 380 19.19 -10.47 17.90
CA ASP A 380 19.68 -9.23 17.29
C ASP A 380 18.54 -8.28 16.92
N ALA A 381 18.51 -7.09 17.53
CA ALA A 381 17.52 -6.06 17.29
C ALA A 381 17.87 -5.10 16.12
N SER A 382 19.02 -5.28 15.45
CA SER A 382 19.43 -4.45 14.31
C SER A 382 18.37 -4.39 13.21
N GLY A 383 17.66 -5.49 12.97
CA GLY A 383 16.55 -5.57 12.00
C GLY A 383 15.39 -4.60 12.31
N LEU A 384 15.11 -4.31 13.58
CA LEU A 384 14.10 -3.31 13.96
C LEU A 384 14.57 -1.90 13.66
N VAL A 385 15.85 -1.60 13.88
CA VAL A 385 16.44 -0.29 13.56
C VAL A 385 16.43 -0.07 12.05
N VAL A 386 16.81 -1.09 11.26
CA VAL A 386 16.71 -1.09 9.80
C VAL A 386 15.27 -0.89 9.35
N ALA A 387 14.30 -1.60 9.95
CA ALA A 387 12.89 -1.44 9.61
C ALA A 387 12.38 -0.03 9.92
N LEU A 388 12.68 0.50 11.11
CA LEU A 388 12.32 1.87 11.51
C LEU A 388 12.95 2.91 10.58
N TRP A 389 14.21 2.71 10.19
CA TRP A 389 14.82 3.53 9.15
C TRP A 389 14.04 3.43 7.85
N GLN A 390 13.64 2.25 7.38
CA GLN A 390 12.91 2.13 6.11
C GLN A 390 11.47 2.69 6.13
N VAL A 391 10.83 2.78 7.31
CA VAL A 391 9.42 3.20 7.43
C VAL A 391 9.21 4.54 8.13
N ASP A 392 10.27 5.27 8.50
CA ASP A 392 10.18 6.54 9.22
C ASP A 392 9.25 7.56 8.52
N ALA A 393 9.32 7.70 7.20
CA ALA A 393 8.45 8.58 6.45
C ALA A 393 6.98 8.15 6.53
N LEU A 394 6.69 6.84 6.46
CA LEU A 394 5.33 6.33 6.64
C LEU A 394 4.84 6.58 8.08
N LEU A 395 5.71 6.39 9.08
CA LEU A 395 5.40 6.68 10.48
C LEU A 395 5.11 8.18 10.69
N ILE A 396 5.92 9.08 10.15
CA ILE A 396 5.69 10.53 10.23
C ILE A 396 4.36 10.90 9.56
N ALA A 397 4.10 10.36 8.37
CA ALA A 397 2.87 10.62 7.62
C ALA A 397 1.60 10.07 8.28
N THR A 398 1.72 9.12 9.22
CA THR A 398 0.56 8.48 9.88
C THR A 398 0.39 8.92 11.32
N LEU A 399 1.47 8.92 12.12
CA LEU A 399 1.43 9.25 13.54
C LEU A 399 1.13 10.73 13.77
N ILE A 400 1.67 11.66 12.96
CA ILE A 400 1.40 13.09 13.14
C ILE A 400 -0.09 13.40 12.94
N PRO A 401 -0.75 12.96 11.84
CA PRO A 401 -2.20 13.15 11.71
C PRO A 401 -3.00 12.52 12.84
N VAL A 402 -2.61 11.34 13.34
CA VAL A 402 -3.27 10.71 14.49
C VAL A 402 -3.16 11.58 15.74
N LEU A 403 -1.96 12.04 16.09
CA LEU A 403 -1.75 12.88 17.26
C LEU A 403 -2.53 14.20 17.16
N VAL A 404 -2.49 14.86 15.99
CA VAL A 404 -3.27 16.08 15.76
C VAL A 404 -4.77 15.80 15.80
N GLY A 405 -5.23 14.68 15.24
CA GLY A 405 -6.62 14.25 15.31
C GLY A 405 -7.11 14.06 16.75
N GLY A 406 -6.28 13.46 17.61
CA GLY A 406 -6.54 13.34 19.04
C GLY A 406 -6.66 14.71 19.73
N LEU A 407 -5.76 15.65 19.40
CA LEU A 407 -5.82 17.02 19.91
C LEU A 407 -7.05 17.78 19.40
N VAL A 408 -7.52 17.51 18.18
CA VAL A 408 -8.77 18.10 17.66
C VAL A 408 -9.98 17.56 18.41
N ILE A 409 -9.99 16.26 18.73
CA ILE A 409 -11.07 15.67 19.53
C ILE A 409 -11.06 16.23 20.96
N ALA A 410 -9.87 16.41 21.55
CA ALA A 410 -9.74 16.88 22.93
C ALA A 410 -9.92 18.40 23.09
N HIS A 411 -9.50 19.21 22.12
CA HIS A 411 -9.41 20.67 22.23
C HIS A 411 -10.11 21.44 21.11
N GLY A 412 -10.79 20.74 20.19
CA GLY A 412 -11.57 21.33 19.11
C GLY A 412 -10.80 21.55 17.80
N ALA A 413 -11.53 21.96 16.76
CA ALA A 413 -11.04 22.05 15.38
C ALA A 413 -9.84 22.99 15.19
N GLY A 414 -9.63 23.98 16.08
CA GLY A 414 -8.48 24.89 16.02
C GLY A 414 -7.13 24.17 16.07
N SER A 415 -7.05 23.02 16.75
CA SER A 415 -5.84 22.19 16.83
C SER A 415 -5.40 21.62 15.48
N ALA A 416 -6.28 21.58 14.47
CA ALA A 416 -5.93 21.12 13.12
C ALA A 416 -4.83 21.99 12.47
N GLY A 417 -4.69 23.25 12.89
CA GLY A 417 -3.60 24.14 12.45
C GLY A 417 -2.20 23.60 12.76
N LEU A 418 -2.06 22.70 13.74
CA LEU A 418 -0.79 22.04 14.06
C LEU A 418 -0.24 21.20 12.90
N LEU A 419 -1.08 20.75 11.95
CA LEU A 419 -0.61 20.08 10.74
C LEU A 419 0.22 21.01 9.85
N LEU A 420 -0.10 22.31 9.79
CA LEU A 420 0.70 23.29 9.04
C LEU A 420 2.06 23.49 9.70
N VAL A 421 2.09 23.57 11.03
CA VAL A 421 3.33 23.65 11.82
C VAL A 421 4.19 22.40 11.58
N ALA A 422 3.60 21.21 11.69
CA ALA A 422 4.29 19.95 11.43
C ALA A 422 4.83 19.88 9.98
N THR A 423 4.04 20.33 9.00
CA THR A 423 4.44 20.42 7.60
C THR A 423 5.66 21.32 7.44
N ALA A 424 5.66 22.51 8.05
CA ALA A 424 6.78 23.44 8.01
C ALA A 424 8.04 22.85 8.65
N LEU A 425 7.91 22.14 9.79
CA LEU A 425 9.03 21.48 10.45
C LEU A 425 9.63 20.36 9.60
N VAL A 426 8.78 19.54 8.96
CA VAL A 426 9.24 18.48 8.04
C VAL A 426 9.96 19.08 6.82
N LEU A 427 9.44 20.17 6.25
CA LEU A 427 10.12 20.88 5.15
C LEU A 427 11.45 21.51 5.58
N ALA A 428 11.52 22.06 6.80
CA ALA A 428 12.78 22.57 7.35
C ALA A 428 13.81 21.44 7.53
N ALA A 429 13.38 20.27 8.01
CA ALA A 429 14.23 19.09 8.13
C ALA A 429 14.68 18.59 6.75
N ALA A 430 13.79 18.55 5.76
CA ALA A 430 14.12 18.18 4.39
C ALA A 430 15.14 19.15 3.76
N ARG A 431 14.97 20.46 3.95
CA ARG A 431 15.92 21.48 3.48
C ARG A 431 17.32 21.28 4.08
N ARG A 432 17.42 20.94 5.37
CA ARG A 432 18.71 20.66 6.02
C ARG A 432 19.39 19.44 5.41
N ARG A 433 18.63 18.41 5.05
CA ARG A 433 19.16 17.21 4.37
C ARG A 433 19.67 17.53 2.97
N LEU A 434 18.89 18.28 2.19
CA LEU A 434 19.29 18.70 0.84
C LEU A 434 20.54 19.58 0.85
N ALA A 435 20.76 20.39 1.89
CA ALA A 435 21.96 21.20 2.02
C ALA A 435 23.21 20.42 2.50
N ALA A 436 23.02 19.19 2.97
CA ALA A 436 24.09 18.32 3.48
C ALA A 436 24.48 17.19 2.52
N ALA A 437 23.67 16.98 1.47
CA ALA A 437 23.95 16.09 0.34
C ALA A 437 24.89 16.80 -0.65
#